data_AF-A0A7Y0IFJ2-F1
#
_entry.id   AF-A0A7Y0IFJ2-F1
#
_cell.length_a   1.000
_cell.length_b   1.000
_cell.length_c   1.000
_cell.angle_alpha   90.00
_cell.angle_beta   90.00
_cell.angle_gamma   90.00
#
_symmetry.space_group_name_H-M   'P 1'
#
loop_
_entity.id
_entity.type
_entity.pdbx_description
1 polymer ?
#
loop_
_entity_poly.entity_id
_entity_poly.type
_entity_poly.pdbx_seq_one_letter_code
_entity_poly.pdbx_strand_id
1 'polypeptide(L)'
;MGRIILVFVLLLSISGVRAQDVLKGLVMDGTGKGIAGVVVKAWAGNQVLTGDDGSFALGLKANRVKLSFLAMNFRRLDTVVVVPFAGLFSVVLTGKDQELGTVEVSTGYQTLPKERATGSFLKLSGKLLNEQVGTDIISRLEGVTSSLSIDRKSNGGEGYGIIIRGIGTLQGPRSLLIVLDNFPYEGDLGNINPNDVESITVLRDAAAASIWGARAGNGVIVINTKKARFNDKLKVSFSGNLKVTGKPD
;
A
#
# COMPACT_ATOMS: atom_id res chain seq x y z
N MET A 1 0.33 -35.58 69.14
CA MET A 1 0.68 -35.65 67.69
C MET A 1 -0.25 -34.83 66.77
N GLY A 2 -1.44 -34.38 67.18
CA GLY A 2 -2.35 -33.64 66.28
C GLY A 2 -1.93 -32.19 65.92
N ARG A 3 -1.13 -31.52 66.76
CA ARG A 3 -0.73 -30.11 66.54
C ARG A 3 0.34 -29.90 65.46
N ILE A 4 1.18 -30.90 65.18
CA ILE A 4 2.25 -30.81 64.17
C ILE A 4 1.70 -31.05 62.75
N ILE A 5 0.68 -31.91 62.63
CA ILE A 5 0.03 -32.21 61.34
C ILE A 5 -0.73 -30.97 60.81
N LEU A 6 -1.31 -30.15 61.70
CA LEU A 6 -2.08 -28.98 61.31
C LEU A 6 -1.21 -27.82 60.77
N VAL A 7 0.04 -27.70 61.24
CA VAL A 7 1.01 -26.72 60.71
C VAL A 7 1.55 -27.15 59.34
N PHE A 8 1.70 -28.46 59.11
CA PHE A 8 2.19 -28.98 57.83
C PHE A 8 1.15 -28.85 56.69
N VAL A 9 -0.14 -28.96 57.02
CA VAL A 9 -1.25 -28.75 56.06
C VAL A 9 -1.44 -27.26 55.71
N LEU A 10 -1.16 -26.35 56.64
CA LEU A 10 -1.21 -24.90 56.39
C LEU A 10 -0.08 -24.43 55.46
N LEU A 11 1.10 -25.06 55.53
CA LEU A 11 2.26 -24.75 54.69
C LEU A 11 2.14 -25.29 53.25
N LEU A 12 1.37 -26.37 53.03
CA LEU A 12 1.10 -26.89 51.67
C LEU A 12 0.02 -26.09 50.91
N SER A 13 -0.73 -25.21 51.58
CA SER A 13 -1.84 -24.46 50.95
C SER A 13 -1.40 -23.14 50.29
N ILE A 14 -0.10 -22.80 50.32
CA ILE A 14 0.41 -21.52 49.80
C ILE A 14 0.94 -21.66 48.34
N SER A 15 1.10 -22.89 47.82
CA SER A 15 1.72 -23.13 46.51
C SER A 15 0.72 -23.11 45.35
N GLY A 16 -0.13 -22.09 45.29
CA GLY A 16 -1.20 -21.95 44.29
C GLY A 16 -1.35 -20.58 43.62
N VAL A 17 -0.42 -19.64 43.84
CA VAL A 17 -0.44 -18.37 43.11
C VAL A 17 0.10 -18.62 41.70
N ARG A 18 -0.80 -18.77 40.72
CA ARG A 18 -0.41 -18.68 39.31
C ARG A 18 0.07 -17.26 39.05
N ALA A 19 1.38 -17.08 38.97
CA ALA A 19 1.98 -15.81 38.58
C ALA A 19 1.49 -15.45 37.17
N GLN A 20 0.84 -14.30 37.04
CA GLN A 20 0.63 -13.67 35.75
C GLN A 20 1.98 -13.17 35.26
N ASP A 21 2.42 -13.59 34.08
CA ASP A 21 3.66 -13.12 33.52
C ASP A 21 3.45 -11.68 33.02
N VAL A 22 4.21 -10.75 33.59
CA VAL A 22 4.08 -9.32 33.27
C VAL A 22 5.01 -8.98 32.12
N LEU A 23 4.45 -8.69 30.96
CA LEU A 23 5.20 -8.14 29.84
C LEU A 23 5.47 -6.66 30.09
N LYS A 24 6.74 -6.29 30.20
CA LYS A 24 7.19 -4.89 30.26
C LYS A 24 7.71 -4.48 28.89
N GLY A 25 7.29 -3.30 28.43
CA GLY A 25 7.71 -2.79 27.13
C GLY A 25 7.71 -1.28 27.07
N LEU A 26 8.27 -0.77 25.96
CA LEU A 26 8.29 0.64 25.63
C LEU A 26 7.70 0.83 24.23
N VAL A 27 6.86 1.85 24.07
CA VAL A 27 6.32 2.25 22.78
C VAL A 27 6.95 3.58 22.37
N MET A 28 7.59 3.61 21.21
CA MET A 28 8.32 4.74 20.67
C MET A 28 7.78 5.17 19.30
N ASP A 29 8.08 6.39 18.90
CA ASP A 29 7.99 6.91 17.54
C ASP A 29 9.27 6.58 16.74
N GLY A 30 9.26 6.75 15.41
CA GLY A 30 10.42 6.63 14.53
C GLY A 30 11.58 7.58 14.88
N THR A 31 11.34 8.62 15.69
CA THR A 31 12.37 9.50 16.27
C THR A 31 13.02 8.95 17.55
N GLY A 32 12.54 7.81 18.06
CA GLY A 32 12.98 7.22 19.32
C GLY A 32 12.33 7.83 20.57
N LYS A 33 11.42 8.79 20.42
CA LYS A 33 10.66 9.39 21.53
C LYS A 33 9.55 8.45 22.00
N GLY A 34 9.43 8.24 23.30
CA GLY A 34 8.34 7.47 23.91
C GLY A 34 6.97 8.09 23.67
N ILE A 35 5.96 7.27 23.41
CA ILE A 35 4.59 7.70 23.11
C ILE A 35 3.67 7.41 24.29
N ALA A 36 3.14 8.47 24.89
CA ALA A 36 2.15 8.38 25.95
C ALA A 36 0.72 8.09 25.43
N GLY A 37 -0.09 7.41 26.23
CA GLY A 37 -1.52 7.19 25.93
C GLY A 37 -1.80 6.18 24.82
N VAL A 38 -0.85 5.32 24.47
CA VAL A 38 -1.05 4.20 23.56
C VAL A 38 -1.83 3.11 24.28
N VAL A 39 -2.94 2.68 23.70
CA VAL A 39 -3.72 1.55 24.19
C VAL A 39 -3.03 0.26 23.74
N VAL A 40 -2.52 -0.51 24.71
CA VAL A 40 -1.96 -1.84 24.52
C VAL A 40 -2.98 -2.87 24.95
N LYS A 41 -3.55 -3.61 24.00
CA LYS A 41 -4.64 -4.57 24.25
C LYS A 41 -4.22 -5.99 23.88
N ALA A 42 -4.39 -6.93 24.81
CA ALA A 42 -4.32 -8.36 24.51
C ALA A 42 -5.65 -8.84 23.88
N TRP A 43 -5.56 -9.67 22.84
CA TRP A 43 -6.71 -10.15 22.05
C TRP A 43 -7.85 -10.79 22.88
N ALA A 44 -7.50 -11.46 23.98
CA ALA A 44 -8.45 -12.08 24.90
C ALA A 44 -8.10 -11.78 26.36
N GLY A 45 -7.60 -10.57 26.63
CA GLY A 45 -7.05 -10.24 27.94
C GLY A 45 -7.15 -8.76 28.31
N ASN A 46 -6.31 -8.39 29.26
CA ASN A 46 -6.27 -7.05 29.82
C ASN A 46 -5.81 -6.02 28.78
N GLN A 47 -6.16 -4.76 29.02
CA GLN A 47 -5.64 -3.62 28.29
C GLN A 47 -4.95 -2.67 29.27
N VAL A 48 -3.90 -2.00 28.82
CA VAL A 48 -3.16 -0.99 29.59
C VAL A 48 -2.85 0.19 28.68
N LEU A 49 -2.71 1.36 29.28
CA LEU A 49 -2.25 2.57 28.59
C LEU A 49 -0.76 2.74 28.85
N THR A 50 0.00 3.20 27.85
CA THR A 50 1.40 3.60 28.07
C THR A 50 1.47 4.88 28.92
N GLY A 51 2.48 4.93 29.80
CA GLY A 51 2.82 6.10 30.60
C GLY A 51 3.47 7.21 29.78
N ASP A 52 3.82 8.32 30.44
CA ASP A 52 4.38 9.52 29.79
C ASP A 52 5.71 9.29 29.05
N ASP A 53 6.46 8.28 29.48
CA ASP A 53 7.72 7.82 28.89
C ASP A 53 7.52 6.74 27.80
N GLY A 54 6.27 6.37 27.51
CA GLY A 54 5.93 5.28 26.59
C GLY A 54 6.04 3.89 27.20
N SER A 55 6.33 3.76 28.50
CA SER A 55 6.41 2.46 29.16
C SER A 55 5.03 1.83 29.39
N PHE A 56 4.95 0.51 29.33
CA PHE A 56 3.76 -0.25 29.71
C PHE A 56 4.13 -1.55 30.42
N ALA A 57 3.23 -2.00 31.29
CA ALA A 57 3.29 -3.30 31.94
C ALA A 57 1.95 -4.01 31.79
N LEU A 58 1.93 -5.13 31.08
CA LEU A 58 0.72 -5.88 30.79
C LEU A 58 0.83 -7.32 31.32
N GLY A 59 -0.04 -7.70 32.25
CA GLY A 59 -0.15 -9.08 32.72
C GLY A 59 -0.78 -9.98 31.67
N LEU A 60 -0.04 -11.01 31.24
CA LEU A 60 -0.47 -12.00 30.26
C LEU A 60 -0.70 -13.35 30.95
N LYS A 61 -1.83 -13.99 30.62
CA LYS A 61 -2.24 -15.29 31.19
C LYS A 61 -1.89 -16.48 30.30
N ALA A 62 -1.44 -16.24 29.06
CA ALA A 62 -1.21 -17.26 28.06
C ALA A 62 0.20 -17.13 27.46
N ASN A 63 0.76 -18.27 27.04
CA ASN A 63 2.12 -18.38 26.52
C ASN A 63 2.34 -17.66 25.19
N ARG A 64 1.28 -17.44 24.40
CA ARG A 64 1.32 -16.77 23.10
C ARG A 64 0.11 -15.88 22.95
N VAL A 65 0.32 -14.57 22.92
CA VAL A 65 -0.76 -13.58 22.91
C VAL A 65 -0.57 -12.59 21.77
N LYS A 66 -1.64 -12.35 21.02
CA LYS A 66 -1.71 -11.26 20.06
C LYS A 66 -1.99 -9.95 20.81
N LEU A 67 -1.06 -9.01 20.70
CA LEU A 67 -1.16 -7.65 21.20
C LEU A 67 -1.56 -6.70 20.07
N SER A 68 -2.33 -5.69 20.42
CA SER A 68 -2.71 -4.60 19.54
C SER A 68 -2.36 -3.28 20.19
N PHE A 69 -1.66 -2.43 19.45
CA PHE A 69 -1.23 -1.10 19.85
C PHE A 69 -2.04 -0.07 19.06
N LEU A 70 -2.75 0.81 19.76
CA LEU A 70 -3.61 1.82 19.15
C LEU A 70 -3.36 3.19 19.79
N ALA A 71 -3.13 4.19 18.96
CA ALA A 71 -3.05 5.59 19.36
C ALA A 71 -3.76 6.48 18.32
N MET A 72 -4.21 7.67 18.73
CA MET A 72 -5.05 8.53 17.87
C MET A 72 -4.36 8.89 16.54
N ASN A 73 -3.06 9.23 16.58
CA ASN A 73 -2.29 9.71 15.43
C ASN A 73 -1.38 8.66 14.80
N PHE A 74 -1.48 7.39 15.20
CA PHE A 74 -0.60 6.31 14.71
C PHE A 74 -1.39 5.18 14.08
N ARG A 75 -0.76 4.43 13.17
CA ARG A 75 -1.36 3.23 12.60
C ARG A 75 -1.46 2.14 13.67
N ARG A 76 -2.59 1.45 13.72
CA ARG A 76 -2.76 0.28 14.59
C ARG A 76 -1.73 -0.78 14.22
N LEU A 77 -0.94 -1.21 15.19
CA LEU A 77 0.04 -2.28 15.03
C LEU A 77 -0.44 -3.51 15.82
N ASP A 78 -0.52 -4.65 15.14
CA ASP A 78 -0.85 -5.92 15.75
C ASP A 78 0.40 -6.80 15.74
N THR A 79 0.82 -7.34 16.88
CA THR A 79 2.02 -8.18 17.00
C THR A 79 1.74 -9.36 17.94
N VAL A 80 2.41 -10.49 17.72
CA VAL A 80 2.29 -11.66 18.60
C VAL A 80 3.52 -11.72 19.49
N VAL A 81 3.30 -11.82 20.80
CA VAL A 81 4.37 -11.99 21.79
C VAL A 81 4.26 -13.39 22.40
N VAL A 82 5.42 -14.03 22.56
CA VAL A 82 5.58 -15.29 23.29
C VAL A 82 6.15 -14.97 24.66
N VAL A 83 5.56 -15.57 25.69
CA VAL A 83 5.87 -15.38 27.12
C VAL A 83 6.42 -16.71 27.66
N PRO A 84 7.32 -16.73 28.67
CA PRO A 84 7.98 -15.61 29.33
C PRO A 84 8.90 -14.85 28.38
N PHE A 85 8.74 -13.53 28.32
CA PHE A 85 9.59 -12.66 27.51
C PHE A 85 10.75 -12.16 28.36
N ALA A 86 11.95 -12.65 28.10
CA ALA A 86 13.16 -12.22 28.79
C ALA A 86 13.69 -10.92 28.15
N GLY A 87 13.14 -9.77 28.57
CA GLY A 87 13.64 -8.46 28.12
C GLY A 87 12.61 -7.34 28.15
N LEU A 88 13.00 -6.17 27.65
CA LEU A 88 12.11 -5.03 27.39
C LEU A 88 11.56 -5.11 25.97
N PHE A 89 10.24 -5.20 25.84
CA PHE A 89 9.58 -5.27 24.55
C PHE A 89 9.45 -3.87 23.93
N SER A 90 10.33 -3.53 22.99
CA SER A 90 10.29 -2.25 22.28
C SER A 90 9.39 -2.33 21.04
N VAL A 91 8.52 -1.33 20.86
CA VAL A 91 7.62 -1.20 19.72
C VAL A 91 7.73 0.19 19.14
N VAL A 92 7.99 0.28 17.84
CA VAL A 92 7.99 1.55 17.12
C VAL A 92 6.68 1.70 16.37
N LEU A 93 5.91 2.75 16.65
CA LEU A 93 4.70 3.09 15.92
C LEU A 93 4.99 4.13 14.85
N THR A 94 4.38 3.96 13.68
CA THR A 94 4.46 4.91 12.58
C THR A 94 3.27 5.86 12.60
N GLY A 95 3.54 7.17 12.61
CA GLY A 95 2.53 8.22 12.58
C GLY A 95 1.73 8.20 11.27
N LYS A 96 0.43 8.49 11.33
CA LYS A 96 -0.45 8.60 10.14
C LYS A 96 -0.05 9.76 9.23
N ASP A 97 0.52 10.83 9.79
CA ASP A 97 0.88 12.05 9.04
C ASP A 97 2.20 11.94 8.27
N GLN A 98 3.00 10.89 8.49
CA GLN A 98 4.22 10.62 7.70
C GLN A 98 3.94 9.96 6.35
N GLU A 99 2.68 9.70 5.99
CA GLU A 99 2.28 9.35 4.63
C GLU A 99 1.98 10.61 3.80
N LEU A 100 2.98 11.45 3.57
CA LEU A 100 2.96 12.30 2.37
C LEU A 100 3.18 11.38 1.16
N GLY A 101 2.08 10.82 0.66
CA GLY A 101 1.93 10.32 -0.70
C GLY A 101 3.13 9.53 -1.23
N THR A 102 3.47 8.40 -0.59
CA THR A 102 4.23 7.37 -1.28
C THR A 102 3.32 6.80 -2.35
N VAL A 103 3.37 7.44 -3.51
CA VAL A 103 2.65 7.05 -4.71
C VAL A 103 3.36 5.79 -5.22
N GLU A 104 3.00 4.63 -4.65
CA GLU A 104 3.56 3.31 -4.94
C GLU A 104 3.46 2.99 -6.44
N VAL A 105 4.59 3.03 -7.16
CA VAL A 105 4.63 2.63 -8.57
C VAL A 105 4.92 1.14 -8.60
N SER A 106 3.88 0.34 -8.85
CA SER A 106 4.06 -1.08 -9.17
C SER A 106 4.74 -1.18 -10.53
N THR A 107 5.96 -1.68 -10.56
CA THR A 107 6.65 -2.13 -11.79
C THR A 107 6.29 -3.58 -12.15
N GLY A 108 5.37 -4.19 -11.38
CA GLY A 108 4.78 -5.48 -11.62
C GLY A 108 5.47 -6.71 -11.03
N TYR A 109 6.71 -6.58 -10.55
CA TYR A 109 7.35 -7.62 -9.73
C TYR A 109 8.01 -7.11 -8.44
N GLN A 110 8.29 -5.79 -8.31
CA GLN A 110 8.83 -5.21 -7.07
C GLN A 110 8.30 -3.77 -6.85
N THR A 111 8.02 -3.42 -5.59
CA THR A 111 7.62 -2.06 -5.22
C THR A 111 8.86 -1.25 -4.89
N LEU A 112 9.36 -0.45 -5.84
CA LEU A 112 10.54 0.38 -5.64
C LEU A 112 10.13 1.82 -5.24
N PRO A 113 10.75 2.41 -4.19
CA PRO A 113 10.52 3.80 -3.83
C PRO A 113 10.92 4.74 -4.97
N LYS A 114 10.22 5.87 -5.10
CA LYS A 114 10.41 6.90 -6.15
C LYS A 114 11.86 7.36 -6.30
N GLU A 115 12.62 7.30 -5.22
CA GLU A 115 14.03 7.70 -5.11
C GLU A 115 15.01 6.69 -5.73
N ARG A 116 14.61 5.43 -5.96
CA ARG A 116 15.48 4.35 -6.46
C ARG A 116 15.29 4.00 -7.93
N ALA A 117 14.34 4.63 -8.62
CA ALA A 117 14.17 4.45 -10.06
C ALA A 117 15.08 5.45 -10.81
N THR A 118 16.27 5.01 -11.21
CA THR A 118 17.29 5.82 -11.91
C THR A 118 16.92 6.13 -13.37
N GLY A 119 15.65 6.48 -13.66
CA GLY A 119 15.19 6.75 -15.02
C GLY A 119 14.01 7.73 -15.08
N SER A 120 13.68 8.20 -16.29
CA SER A 120 12.58 9.15 -16.47
C SER A 120 11.24 8.44 -16.58
N PHE A 121 10.39 8.63 -15.57
CA PHE A 121 9.01 8.15 -15.58
C PHE A 121 8.04 9.26 -15.17
N LEU A 122 6.80 9.13 -15.63
CA LEU A 122 5.69 9.98 -15.23
C LEU A 122 4.59 9.09 -14.66
N LYS A 123 4.14 9.37 -13.44
CA LYS A 123 2.97 8.71 -12.89
C LYS A 123 1.80 9.66 -12.81
N LEU A 124 0.70 9.23 -13.42
CA LEU A 124 -0.60 9.88 -13.42
C LEU A 124 -1.49 9.12 -12.45
N SER A 125 -1.97 9.84 -11.43
CA SER A 125 -2.94 9.30 -10.47
C SER A 125 -4.33 9.32 -11.08
N GLY A 126 -5.20 8.37 -10.71
CA GLY A 126 -6.57 8.31 -11.21
C GLY A 126 -7.39 9.58 -10.96
N LYS A 127 -7.03 10.42 -9.99
CA LYS A 127 -7.65 11.75 -9.80
C LYS A 127 -7.43 12.66 -11.02
N LEU A 128 -6.19 12.84 -11.45
CA LEU A 128 -5.84 13.65 -12.63
C LEU A 128 -6.44 13.06 -13.91
N LEU A 129 -6.50 11.73 -14.00
CA LEU A 129 -7.14 11.06 -15.15
C LEU A 129 -8.67 11.30 -15.17
N ASN A 130 -9.31 11.44 -14.01
CA ASN A 130 -10.75 11.69 -13.92
C ASN A 130 -11.13 13.16 -14.12
N GLU A 131 -10.18 14.09 -14.03
CA GLU A 131 -10.42 15.50 -14.38
C GLU A 131 -10.64 15.69 -15.89
N GLN A 132 -10.02 14.83 -16.72
CA GLN A 132 -10.24 14.85 -18.16
C GLN A 132 -11.44 13.98 -18.56
N VAL A 133 -12.42 14.59 -19.22
CA VAL A 133 -13.62 13.89 -19.70
C VAL A 133 -13.32 13.19 -21.04
N GLY A 134 -13.19 11.87 -21.00
CA GLY A 134 -13.00 11.02 -22.18
C GLY A 134 -13.66 9.66 -22.01
N THR A 135 -14.13 9.08 -23.12
CA THR A 135 -14.66 7.71 -23.20
C THR A 135 -13.55 6.67 -23.08
N ASP A 136 -12.35 7.01 -23.55
CA ASP A 136 -11.21 6.11 -23.65
C ASP A 136 -10.03 6.64 -22.84
N ILE A 137 -9.16 5.74 -22.37
CA ILE A 137 -7.94 6.08 -21.63
C ILE A 137 -7.05 7.03 -22.44
N ILE A 138 -6.94 6.80 -23.74
CA ILE A 138 -6.12 7.59 -24.66
C ILE A 138 -6.55 9.06 -24.67
N SER A 139 -7.85 9.29 -24.83
CA SER A 139 -8.42 10.64 -24.83
C SER A 139 -8.18 11.38 -23.52
N ARG A 140 -8.10 10.66 -22.39
CA ARG A 140 -7.80 11.24 -21.06
C ARG A 140 -6.31 11.42 -20.79
N LEU A 141 -5.43 10.80 -21.58
CA LEU A 141 -3.98 10.95 -21.46
C LEU A 141 -3.45 12.11 -22.29
N GLU A 142 -4.07 12.40 -23.44
CA GLU A 142 -3.65 13.41 -24.41
C GLU A 142 -3.56 14.83 -23.82
N GLY A 143 -4.36 15.16 -22.78
CA GLY A 143 -4.33 16.47 -22.13
C GLY A 143 -3.58 16.52 -20.79
N VAL A 144 -3.21 15.37 -20.22
CA VAL A 144 -2.60 15.28 -18.87
C VAL A 144 -1.06 15.19 -18.95
N THR A 145 -0.49 14.82 -20.08
CA THR A 145 0.97 14.68 -20.23
C THR A 145 1.49 15.23 -21.56
N SER A 146 2.49 16.12 -21.49
CA SER A 146 3.21 16.65 -22.65
C SER A 146 4.20 15.67 -23.29
N SER A 147 4.35 14.47 -22.71
CA SER A 147 5.40 13.50 -23.09
C SER A 147 4.93 12.41 -24.04
N LEU A 148 3.62 12.38 -24.35
CA LEU A 148 3.00 11.41 -25.24
C LEU A 148 2.51 12.15 -26.48
N SER A 149 2.85 11.62 -27.65
CA SER A 149 2.19 11.97 -28.91
C SER A 149 1.28 10.81 -29.28
N ILE A 150 -0.01 11.08 -29.42
CA ILE A 150 -1.01 10.09 -29.79
C ILE A 150 -1.46 10.41 -31.20
N ASP A 151 -1.23 9.49 -32.12
CA ASP A 151 -1.80 9.54 -33.46
C ASP A 151 -3.04 8.65 -33.50
N ARG A 152 -4.21 9.29 -33.52
CA ARG A 152 -5.50 8.61 -33.68
C ARG A 152 -5.66 8.28 -35.15
N LYS A 153 -5.26 7.08 -35.56
CA LYS A 153 -5.65 6.57 -36.88
C LYS A 153 -7.17 6.40 -36.91
N SER A 154 -7.83 7.34 -37.59
CA SER A 154 -9.26 7.33 -37.85
C SER A 154 -9.67 6.02 -38.54
N ASN A 155 -10.66 5.34 -37.97
CA ASN A 155 -11.44 4.24 -38.55
C ASN A 155 -10.66 2.99 -39.00
N GLY A 156 -10.72 1.94 -38.17
CA GLY A 156 -10.72 0.55 -38.64
C GLY A 156 -9.37 -0.12 -38.88
N GLY A 157 -8.25 0.52 -38.50
CA GLY A 157 -6.93 -0.13 -38.42
C GLY A 157 -6.56 -0.42 -36.97
N GLU A 158 -6.00 -1.60 -36.69
CA GLU A 158 -5.59 -2.00 -35.34
C GLU A 158 -4.55 -1.03 -34.75
N GLY A 159 -4.91 -0.39 -33.64
CA GLY A 159 -3.98 0.26 -32.72
C GLY A 159 -3.93 1.79 -32.78
N TYR A 160 -3.88 2.40 -31.58
CA TYR A 160 -3.48 3.79 -31.41
C TYR A 160 -1.97 3.94 -31.63
N GLY A 161 -1.55 4.87 -32.47
CA GLY A 161 -0.14 5.22 -32.65
C GLY A 161 0.37 6.06 -31.48
N ILE A 162 0.62 5.45 -30.33
CA ILE A 162 1.18 6.15 -29.17
C ILE A 162 2.70 6.16 -29.28
N ILE A 163 3.30 7.34 -29.14
CA ILE A 163 4.73 7.55 -29.24
C ILE A 163 5.20 8.35 -28.01
N ILE A 164 6.24 7.86 -27.34
CA ILE A 164 6.86 8.56 -26.20
C ILE A 164 8.14 9.22 -26.69
N ARG A 165 8.25 10.56 -26.57
CA ARG A 165 9.45 11.33 -26.98
C ARG A 165 9.86 11.20 -28.45
N GLY A 166 8.91 10.99 -29.35
CA GLY A 166 9.18 10.88 -30.79
C GLY A 166 9.66 9.49 -31.22
N ILE A 167 10.03 9.36 -32.50
CA ILE A 167 10.32 8.06 -33.12
C ILE A 167 11.76 7.64 -32.79
N GLY A 168 11.92 6.60 -31.97
CA GLY A 168 13.23 6.04 -31.57
C GLY A 168 13.81 5.00 -32.54
N THR A 169 13.07 4.58 -33.56
CA THR A 169 13.45 3.46 -34.46
C THR A 169 13.34 3.86 -35.93
N LEU A 170 14.44 3.69 -36.68
CA LEU A 170 14.50 3.96 -38.12
C LEU A 170 13.88 2.83 -38.96
N GLN A 171 14.06 1.56 -38.56
CA GLN A 171 13.60 0.36 -39.29
C GLN A 171 13.11 -0.77 -38.35
N GLY A 172 12.14 -0.48 -37.46
CA GLY A 172 11.60 -1.48 -36.53
C GLY A 172 10.14 -1.21 -36.12
N PRO A 173 9.52 -2.13 -35.35
CA PRO A 173 8.17 -1.91 -34.83
C PRO A 173 8.16 -0.68 -33.92
N ARG A 174 7.33 0.30 -34.28
CA ARG A 174 7.20 1.60 -33.58
C ARG A 174 6.22 1.57 -32.42
N SER A 175 5.54 0.44 -32.21
CA SER A 175 4.60 0.27 -31.11
C SER A 175 5.33 0.24 -29.77
N LEU A 176 4.69 0.85 -28.78
CA LEU A 176 5.11 0.80 -27.38
C LEU A 176 4.59 -0.48 -26.73
N LEU A 177 5.24 -0.88 -25.64
CA LEU A 177 4.70 -1.94 -24.80
C LEU A 177 3.68 -1.35 -23.81
N ILE A 178 2.48 -1.89 -23.82
CA ILE A 178 1.45 -1.59 -22.84
C ILE A 178 1.41 -2.75 -21.85
N VAL A 179 1.35 -2.43 -20.57
CA VAL A 179 1.23 -3.39 -19.48
C VAL A 179 -0.04 -3.07 -18.71
N LEU A 180 -0.97 -4.00 -18.65
CA LEU A 180 -2.17 -3.93 -17.83
C LEU A 180 -2.01 -4.88 -16.64
N ASP A 181 -2.03 -4.34 -15.43
CA ASP A 181 -1.95 -5.14 -14.19
C ASP A 181 -0.77 -6.14 -14.17
N ASN A 182 0.39 -5.70 -14.67
CA ASN A 182 1.64 -6.47 -14.78
C ASN A 182 1.71 -7.46 -15.94
N PHE A 183 0.69 -7.51 -16.80
CA PHE A 183 0.68 -8.35 -18.00
C PHE A 183 0.80 -7.50 -19.26
N PRO A 184 1.63 -7.88 -20.24
CA PRO A 184 1.63 -7.26 -21.56
C PRO A 184 0.23 -7.31 -22.18
N TYR A 185 -0.26 -6.16 -22.63
CA TYR A 185 -1.56 -6.03 -23.29
C TYR A 185 -1.34 -5.58 -24.73
N GLU A 186 -1.74 -6.42 -25.68
CA GLU A 186 -1.61 -6.16 -27.13
C GLU A 186 -2.96 -5.78 -27.76
N GLY A 187 -4.03 -5.68 -26.96
CA GLY A 187 -5.36 -5.30 -27.43
C GLY A 187 -5.58 -3.80 -27.54
N ASP A 188 -6.80 -3.43 -27.93
CA ASP A 188 -7.20 -2.03 -28.03
C ASP A 188 -7.40 -1.37 -26.66
N LEU A 189 -6.66 -0.30 -26.39
CA LEU A 189 -6.79 0.52 -25.17
C LEU A 189 -8.16 1.18 -25.02
N GLY A 190 -8.93 1.30 -26.09
CA GLY A 190 -10.33 1.75 -26.05
C GLY A 190 -11.27 0.78 -25.31
N ASN A 191 -10.90 -0.50 -25.23
CA ASN A 191 -11.71 -1.51 -24.51
C ASN A 191 -11.54 -1.44 -22.99
N ILE A 192 -10.59 -0.65 -22.49
CA ILE A 192 -10.35 -0.52 -21.06
C ILE A 192 -11.15 0.67 -20.54
N ASN A 193 -12.09 0.40 -19.64
CA ASN A 193 -12.87 1.44 -19.00
C ASN A 193 -11.94 2.36 -18.16
N PRO A 194 -11.86 3.67 -18.48
CA PRO A 194 -10.98 4.58 -17.76
C PRO A 194 -11.37 4.76 -16.28
N ASN A 195 -12.62 4.46 -15.90
CA ASN A 195 -13.06 4.56 -14.50
C ASN A 195 -12.51 3.43 -13.63
N ASP A 196 -12.07 2.32 -14.23
CA ASP A 196 -11.48 1.18 -13.51
C ASP A 196 -9.96 1.35 -13.33
N VAL A 197 -9.37 2.38 -13.94
CA VAL A 197 -7.93 2.67 -13.83
C VAL A 197 -7.64 3.39 -12.51
N GLU A 198 -6.69 2.85 -11.74
CA GLU A 198 -6.17 3.46 -10.51
C GLU A 198 -5.03 4.42 -10.82
N SER A 199 -4.08 4.01 -11.65
CA SER A 199 -2.95 4.85 -12.05
C SER A 199 -2.35 4.41 -13.38
N ILE A 200 -1.77 5.38 -14.08
CA ILE A 200 -1.04 5.16 -15.32
C ILE A 200 0.39 5.65 -15.12
N THR A 201 1.35 4.78 -15.37
CA THR A 201 2.78 5.10 -15.29
C THR A 201 3.39 4.99 -16.66
N VAL A 202 3.95 6.08 -17.15
CA VAL A 202 4.65 6.17 -18.42
C VAL A 202 6.15 6.10 -18.14
N LEU A 203 6.79 5.02 -18.54
CA LEU A 203 8.23 4.81 -18.49
C LEU A 203 8.83 5.30 -19.81
N ARG A 204 9.60 6.39 -19.75
CA ARG A 204 10.11 7.10 -20.94
C ARG A 204 11.53 6.72 -21.33
N ASP A 205 12.19 5.93 -20.50
CA ASP A 205 13.62 5.63 -20.63
C ASP A 205 13.87 4.13 -20.53
N ALA A 206 14.83 3.64 -21.30
CA ALA A 206 15.21 2.23 -21.34
C ALA A 206 15.69 1.73 -19.97
N ALA A 207 16.30 2.57 -19.13
CA ALA A 207 16.71 2.17 -17.79
C ALA A 207 15.49 1.87 -16.90
N ALA A 208 14.48 2.74 -16.92
CA ALA A 208 13.24 2.55 -16.17
C ALA A 208 12.41 1.38 -16.71
N ALA A 209 12.50 1.13 -18.02
CA ALA A 209 11.71 0.14 -18.73
C ALA A 209 12.42 -1.23 -18.89
N SER A 210 13.70 -1.31 -18.52
CA SER A 210 14.58 -2.49 -18.66
C SER A 210 14.01 -3.79 -18.09
N ILE A 211 13.14 -3.69 -17.10
CA ILE A 211 12.42 -4.82 -16.49
C ILE A 211 11.58 -5.58 -17.54
N TRP A 212 11.09 -4.89 -18.58
CA TRP A 212 10.21 -5.45 -19.59
C TRP A 212 10.92 -5.94 -20.86
N GLY A 213 12.25 -5.96 -20.86
CA GLY A 213 13.07 -6.54 -21.92
C GLY A 213 13.12 -5.73 -23.23
N ALA A 214 13.41 -6.39 -24.35
CA ALA A 214 13.71 -5.72 -25.63
C ALA A 214 12.56 -4.87 -26.19
N ARG A 215 11.30 -5.21 -25.88
CA ARG A 215 10.11 -4.42 -26.29
C ARG A 215 9.96 -3.10 -25.55
N ALA A 216 10.72 -2.90 -24.49
CA ALA A 216 10.70 -1.68 -23.68
C ALA A 216 11.52 -0.53 -24.29
N GLY A 217 12.24 -0.76 -25.40
CA GLY A 217 13.13 0.22 -26.01
C GLY A 217 12.45 1.48 -26.53
N ASN A 218 11.19 1.39 -26.96
CA ASN A 218 10.40 2.56 -27.38
C ASN A 218 9.69 3.26 -26.19
N GLY A 219 9.74 2.67 -24.99
CA GLY A 219 9.02 3.09 -23.79
C GLY A 219 7.86 2.16 -23.41
N VAL A 220 7.41 2.24 -22.15
CA VAL A 220 6.39 1.34 -21.59
C VAL A 220 5.31 2.15 -20.89
N ILE A 221 4.04 1.79 -21.12
CA ILE A 221 2.90 2.35 -20.39
C ILE A 221 2.35 1.26 -19.48
N VAL A 222 2.45 1.47 -18.17
CA VAL A 222 1.90 0.58 -17.15
C VAL A 222 0.59 1.15 -16.64
N ILE A 223 -0.48 0.38 -16.78
CA ILE A 223 -1.83 0.69 -16.33
C ILE A 223 -2.16 -0.26 -15.17
N ASN A 224 -2.45 0.32 -14.02
CA ASN A 224 -2.91 -0.45 -12.86
C ASN A 224 -4.40 -0.20 -12.67
N THR A 225 -5.18 -1.26 -12.56
CA THR A 225 -6.62 -1.15 -12.27
C THR A 225 -6.89 -1.09 -10.77
N LYS A 226 -8.04 -0.54 -10.41
CA LYS A 226 -8.52 -0.47 -9.03
C LYS A 226 -8.79 -1.89 -8.53
N LYS A 227 -8.02 -2.34 -7.55
CA LYS A 227 -8.20 -3.65 -6.91
C LYS A 227 -8.76 -3.49 -5.50
N ALA A 228 -9.65 -4.42 -5.12
CA ALA A 228 -10.12 -4.50 -3.74
C ALA A 228 -8.98 -4.96 -2.82
N ARG A 229 -8.78 -4.28 -1.69
CA ARG A 229 -7.80 -4.66 -0.67
C ARG A 229 -8.47 -5.51 0.39
N PHE A 230 -7.78 -6.54 0.88
CA PHE A 230 -8.29 -7.38 1.97
C PHE A 230 -8.54 -6.51 3.20
N ASN A 231 -9.75 -6.61 3.79
CA ASN A 231 -10.21 -5.83 4.94
C ASN A 231 -10.45 -4.32 4.66
N ASP A 232 -10.62 -3.90 3.40
CA ASP A 232 -11.07 -2.53 3.09
C ASP A 232 -12.61 -2.42 3.17
N LYS A 233 -13.12 -1.27 3.60
CA LYS A 233 -14.57 -1.04 3.69
C LYS A 233 -15.18 -1.04 2.30
N LEU A 234 -16.41 -1.54 2.16
CA LEU A 234 -17.16 -1.44 0.91
C LEU A 234 -17.31 0.04 0.52
N LYS A 235 -16.78 0.40 -0.65
CA LYS A 235 -16.87 1.74 -1.24
C LYS A 235 -17.64 1.61 -2.55
N VAL A 236 -18.82 2.20 -2.62
CA VAL A 236 -19.63 2.27 -3.85
C VAL A 236 -19.48 3.67 -4.41
N SER A 237 -19.00 3.77 -5.65
CA SER A 237 -18.88 5.04 -6.38
C SER A 237 -19.67 4.96 -7.67
N PHE A 238 -20.53 5.96 -7.90
CA PHE A 238 -21.26 6.12 -9.15
C PHE A 238 -20.78 7.37 -9.88
N SER A 239 -20.48 7.24 -11.16
CA SER A 239 -20.06 8.34 -12.03
C SER A 239 -20.95 8.39 -13.26
N GLY A 240 -21.66 9.49 -13.47
CA GLY A 240 -22.45 9.76 -14.67
C GLY A 240 -21.92 11.01 -15.37
N ASN A 241 -21.74 10.93 -16.69
CA ASN A 241 -21.32 12.07 -17.51
C ASN A 241 -22.37 12.29 -18.61
N LEU A 242 -22.85 13.52 -18.77
CA LEU A 242 -23.74 13.92 -19.86
C LEU A 242 -22.97 14.82 -20.82
N LYS A 243 -22.83 14.39 -22.08
CA LYS A 243 -22.25 15.20 -23.16
C LYS A 243 -23.36 15.58 -24.14
N VAL A 244 -23.66 16.87 -24.22
CA VAL A 244 -24.55 17.42 -25.25
C VAL A 244 -23.66 17.96 -26.36
N THR A 245 -23.75 17.38 -27.56
CA THR A 245 -23.08 17.89 -28.75
C THR A 245 -24.10 18.48 -29.70
N GLY A 246 -23.79 19.64 -30.30
CA GLY A 246 -24.54 20.19 -31.42
C GLY A 246 -24.42 19.27 -32.63
N LYS A 247 -25.40 19.35 -33.54
CA LYS A 247 -25.33 18.66 -34.83
C LYS A 247 -24.14 19.24 -35.62
N PRO A 248 -23.28 18.40 -36.24
CA PRO A 248 -22.26 18.91 -37.16
C PRO A 248 -22.96 19.60 -38.34
N ASP A 249 -22.51 20.79 -38.72
CA ASP A 249 -22.91 21.49 -39.96
C ASP A 249 -22.49 20.70 -41.21
#